data_AF-W2E225-F1
#
_entry.id   AF-W2E225-F1
#
_cell.length_a   1.000
_cell.length_b   1.000
_cell.length_c   1.000
_cell.angle_alpha   90.00
_cell.angle_beta   90.00
_cell.angle_gamma   90.00
#
_symmetry.space_group_name_H-M   'P 1'
#
loop_
_entity.id
_entity.type
_entity.pdbx_description
1 polymer ?
#
loop_
_entity_poly.entity_id
_entity_poly.type
_entity_poly.pdbx_seq_one_letter_code
_entity_poly.pdbx_strand_id
1 'polypeptide(L)'
;MPKKNVVLGQLFDRYEREIIPGKAPKTQSYNLLCLKQMHKAIGAVTPKIIAQYRDGRTAKVRANREISLLLHIYKIAREWGLTQNNSAAAVRKNKEATQNFYATEEISSAVYSIAASELRDAMDLAYLTG
;
A
#
# COMPACT_ATOMS: atom_id res chain seq x y z
N MET A 1 14.98 28.50 -17.41
CA MET A 1 14.50 27.40 -18.28
C MET A 1 13.86 26.32 -17.43
N PRO A 2 12.64 25.83 -17.73
CA PRO A 2 12.03 24.79 -16.91
C PRO A 2 12.83 23.49 -17.08
N LYS A 3 13.32 22.94 -15.96
CA LYS A 3 14.13 21.71 -15.94
C LYS A 3 13.30 20.56 -16.51
N LYS A 4 13.91 19.85 -17.48
CA LYS A 4 13.43 18.59 -18.09
C LYS A 4 12.69 17.74 -17.06
N ASN A 5 11.45 17.39 -17.39
CA ASN A 5 10.64 16.41 -16.66
C ASN A 5 11.52 15.20 -16.31
N VAL A 6 11.78 14.98 -15.03
CA VAL A 6 12.22 13.65 -14.57
C VAL A 6 11.14 12.69 -15.03
N VAL A 7 11.49 11.79 -15.94
CA VAL A 7 10.57 10.75 -16.39
C VAL A 7 10.21 9.96 -15.15
N LEU A 8 8.90 9.79 -14.88
CA LEU A 8 8.41 9.17 -13.65
C LEU A 8 9.14 7.87 -13.27
N GLY A 9 9.52 7.08 -14.29
CA GLY A 9 10.33 5.88 -14.13
C GLY A 9 11.65 6.14 -13.40
N GLN A 10 12.42 7.17 -13.81
CA GLN A 10 13.69 7.51 -13.16
C GLN A 10 13.52 7.90 -11.69
N LEU A 11 12.41 8.53 -11.34
CA LEU A 11 12.11 8.87 -9.95
C LEU A 11 11.85 7.59 -9.14
N PHE A 12 11.07 6.66 -9.68
CA PHE A 12 10.77 5.41 -9.01
C PHE A 12 12.00 4.50 -8.91
N ASP A 13 12.80 4.41 -9.97
CA ASP A 13 14.07 3.66 -9.97
C ASP A 13 15.03 4.20 -8.91
N ARG A 14 15.13 5.52 -8.78
CA ARG A 14 15.93 6.16 -7.74
C ARG A 14 15.37 5.88 -6.34
N TYR A 15 14.06 5.97 -6.17
CA TYR A 15 13.39 5.66 -4.90
C TYR A 15 13.57 4.20 -4.49
N GLU A 16 13.47 3.28 -5.43
CA GLU A 16 13.72 1.87 -5.23
C GLU A 16 15.15 1.62 -4.79
N ARG A 17 16.14 2.25 -5.42
CA ARG A 17 17.55 2.08 -5.08
C ARG A 17 17.94 2.72 -3.74
N GLU A 18 17.49 3.94 -3.47
CA GLU A 18 18.01 4.77 -2.37
C GLU A 18 17.16 4.71 -1.10
N ILE A 19 15.86 4.40 -1.20
CA ILE A 19 14.93 4.51 -0.06
C ILE A 19 14.36 3.17 0.39
N ILE A 20 14.06 2.25 -0.52
CA ILE A 20 13.47 0.95 -0.17
C ILE A 20 14.41 0.09 0.70
N PRO A 21 15.73 -0.06 0.42
CA PRO A 21 16.62 -0.93 1.19
C PRO A 21 16.74 -0.54 2.67
N GLY A 22 16.50 0.72 3.01
CA GLY A 22 16.51 1.21 4.39
C GLY A 22 15.23 0.91 5.20
N LYS A 23 14.20 0.30 4.61
CA LYS A 23 12.94 -0.01 5.28
C LYS A 23 12.95 -1.45 5.84
N ALA A 24 12.07 -1.75 6.79
CA ALA A 24 11.90 -3.12 7.29
C ALA A 24 11.55 -4.10 6.15
N PRO A 25 12.03 -5.37 6.17
CA PRO A 25 11.91 -6.31 5.04
C PRO A 25 10.48 -6.44 4.48
N LYS A 26 9.49 -6.59 5.36
CA LYS A 26 8.07 -6.66 4.98
C LYS A 26 7.60 -5.41 4.22
N THR A 27 8.05 -4.24 4.67
CA THR A 27 7.75 -2.95 4.02
C THR A 27 8.47 -2.82 2.68
N GLN A 28 9.68 -3.39 2.55
CA GLN A 28 10.40 -3.40 1.26
C GLN A 28 9.59 -4.17 0.21
N SER A 29 9.27 -5.44 0.49
CA SER A 29 8.48 -6.28 -0.42
C SER A 29 7.14 -5.63 -0.77
N TYR A 30 6.50 -5.01 0.22
CA TYR A 30 5.25 -4.28 0.03
C TYR A 30 5.39 -3.09 -0.94
N ASN A 31 6.42 -2.25 -0.75
CA ASN A 31 6.65 -1.07 -1.57
C ASN A 31 7.03 -1.43 -3.01
N LEU A 32 7.84 -2.48 -3.19
CA LEU A 32 8.21 -2.99 -4.52
C LEU A 32 6.98 -3.43 -5.31
N LEU A 33 6.04 -4.13 -4.67
CA LEU A 33 4.77 -4.51 -5.31
C LEU A 33 3.95 -3.29 -5.73
N CYS A 34 3.90 -2.25 -4.89
CA CYS A 34 3.20 -1.01 -5.21
C CYS A 34 3.86 -0.28 -6.39
N LEU A 35 5.18 -0.15 -6.40
CA LEU A 35 5.93 0.47 -7.50
C LEU A 35 5.71 -0.27 -8.82
N LYS A 36 5.82 -1.60 -8.82
CA LYS A 36 5.56 -2.42 -10.01
C LYS A 36 4.16 -2.19 -10.58
N GLN A 37 3.16 -2.14 -9.72
CA GLN A 37 1.78 -1.89 -10.13
C GLN A 37 1.59 -0.47 -10.70
N MET A 38 2.21 0.53 -10.08
CA MET A 38 2.12 1.93 -10.52
C MET A 38 2.89 2.17 -11.82
N HIS A 39 4.05 1.55 -12.01
CA HIS A 39 4.82 1.58 -13.26
C HIS A 39 3.99 1.10 -14.45
N LYS A 40 3.19 0.04 -14.26
CA LYS A 40 2.33 -0.48 -15.33
C LYS A 40 1.19 0.47 -15.71
N ALA A 41 0.70 1.27 -14.76
CA ALA A 41 -0.60 1.93 -14.88
C ALA A 41 -0.53 3.46 -15.03
N ILE A 42 0.55 4.10 -14.59
CA ILE A 42 0.66 5.57 -14.55
C ILE A 42 1.78 6.01 -15.50
N GLY A 43 1.40 6.46 -16.69
CA GLY A 43 2.35 7.03 -17.66
C GLY A 43 2.77 8.47 -17.34
N ALA A 44 1.93 9.21 -16.59
CA ALA A 44 2.23 10.56 -16.13
C ALA A 44 1.52 10.82 -14.80
N VAL A 45 2.19 11.54 -13.88
CA VAL A 45 1.59 11.86 -12.59
C VAL A 45 0.91 13.22 -12.62
N THR A 46 -0.32 13.20 -13.10
CA THR A 46 -1.25 14.31 -12.91
C THR A 46 -2.31 13.90 -11.88
N PRO A 47 -2.91 14.85 -11.14
CA PRO A 47 -4.00 14.54 -10.22
C PRO A 47 -5.12 13.76 -10.91
N LYS A 48 -5.42 14.09 -12.18
CA LYS A 48 -6.41 13.41 -13.03
C LYS A 48 -6.06 11.94 -13.25
N ILE A 49 -4.83 11.62 -13.65
CA ILE A 49 -4.41 10.23 -13.90
C ILE A 49 -4.39 9.42 -12.61
N ILE A 50 -3.95 10.01 -11.49
CA ILE A 50 -3.96 9.32 -10.20
C ILE A 50 -5.40 9.03 -9.73
N ALA A 51 -6.34 9.97 -9.95
CA ALA A 51 -7.76 9.73 -9.66
C ALA A 51 -8.34 8.62 -10.54
N GLN A 52 -8.05 8.63 -11.85
CA GLN A 52 -8.45 7.55 -12.76
C GLN A 52 -7.88 6.19 -12.33
N TYR A 53 -6.61 6.15 -11.93
CA TYR A 53 -5.96 4.96 -11.39
C TYR A 53 -6.68 4.45 -10.13
N ARG A 54 -6.97 5.35 -9.18
CA ARG A 54 -7.71 5.03 -7.95
C ARG A 54 -9.08 4.42 -8.27
N ASP A 55 -9.80 5.01 -9.21
CA ASP A 55 -11.18 4.65 -9.53
C ASP A 55 -11.25 3.33 -10.30
N GLY A 56 -10.30 3.08 -11.21
CA GLY A 56 -10.20 1.84 -11.99
C GLY A 56 -9.70 0.63 -11.20
N ARG A 57 -9.07 0.81 -10.04
CA ARG A 57 -8.62 -0.30 -9.19
C ARG A 57 -9.81 -0.98 -8.49
N THR A 58 -9.90 -2.29 -8.62
CA THR A 58 -10.88 -3.13 -7.89
C THR A 58 -10.55 -3.20 -6.40
N ALA A 59 -9.27 -3.43 -6.07
CA ALA A 59 -8.78 -3.46 -4.70
C ALA A 59 -8.60 -2.04 -4.11
N LYS A 60 -9.69 -1.45 -3.60
CA LYS A 60 -9.74 -0.05 -3.13
C LYS A 60 -8.74 0.28 -2.03
N VAL A 61 -8.57 -0.60 -1.05
CA VAL A 61 -7.57 -0.43 0.03
C VAL A 61 -6.15 -0.44 -0.52
N ARG A 62 -5.84 -1.33 -1.49
CA ARG A 62 -4.51 -1.38 -2.10
C ARG A 62 -4.23 -0.12 -2.92
N ALA A 63 -5.22 0.41 -3.64
CA ALA A 63 -5.10 1.69 -4.33
C ALA A 63 -4.77 2.85 -3.36
N ASN A 64 -5.41 2.91 -2.19
CA ASN A 64 -5.09 3.92 -1.16
C ASN A 64 -3.64 3.81 -0.67
N ARG A 65 -3.16 2.59 -0.45
CA ARG A 65 -1.78 2.35 0.01
C ARG A 65 -0.76 2.77 -1.06
N GLU A 66 -1.03 2.53 -2.33
CA GLU A 66 -0.19 2.99 -3.45
C GLU A 66 -0.17 4.51 -3.59
N ILE A 67 -1.33 5.16 -3.48
CA ILE A 67 -1.40 6.63 -3.46
C ILE A 67 -0.62 7.18 -2.26
N SER A 68 -0.68 6.50 -1.11
CA SER A 68 0.12 6.88 0.07
C SER A 68 1.62 6.75 -0.18
N LEU A 69 2.05 5.70 -0.87
CA LEU A 69 3.44 5.55 -1.29
C LEU A 69 3.84 6.65 -2.28
N LEU A 70 3.00 6.95 -3.27
CA LEU A 70 3.23 8.02 -4.24
C LEU A 70 3.42 9.38 -3.55
N LEU A 71 2.58 9.70 -2.56
CA LEU A 71 2.73 10.92 -1.76
C LEU A 71 4.10 10.99 -1.08
N HIS A 72 4.58 9.87 -0.54
CA HIS A 72 5.89 9.81 0.10
C HIS A 72 7.03 9.92 -0.92
N ILE A 73 6.92 9.28 -2.08
CA ILE A 73 7.89 9.42 -3.18
C ILE A 73 8.01 10.89 -3.59
N TYR A 74 6.91 11.62 -3.73
CA TYR A 74 6.92 13.05 -4.05
C TYR A 74 7.56 13.91 -2.96
N LYS A 75 7.38 13.55 -1.69
CA LYS A 75 8.06 14.23 -0.58
C LYS A 75 9.57 14.08 -0.71
N ILE A 76 10.07 12.85 -0.95
CA ILE A 76 11.50 12.60 -1.16
C ILE A 76 12.01 13.25 -2.45
N ALA A 77 11.23 13.22 -3.53
CA ALA A 77 11.57 13.87 -4.78
C ALA A 77 11.81 15.37 -4.63
N ARG A 78 11.08 16.01 -3.70
CA ARG A 78 11.29 17.41 -3.33
C ARG A 78 12.61 17.60 -2.59
N GLU A 79 12.95 16.72 -1.65
CA GLU A 79 14.24 16.74 -0.95
C GLU A 79 15.42 16.57 -1.93
N TRP A 80 15.24 15.81 -3.01
CA TRP A 80 16.20 15.69 -4.11
C TRP A 80 16.19 16.86 -5.11
N GLY A 81 15.34 17.86 -4.93
CA GLY A 81 15.22 19.01 -5.84
C GLY A 81 14.62 18.68 -7.20
N LEU A 82 13.94 17.53 -7.35
CA LEU A 82 13.35 17.07 -8.61
C LEU A 82 11.93 17.60 -8.83
N THR A 83 11.21 17.91 -7.75
CA THR A 83 9.83 18.41 -7.83
C THR A 83 9.60 19.55 -6.83
N GLN A 84 8.87 20.59 -7.25
CA GLN A 84 8.43 21.66 -6.35
C GLN A 84 7.10 21.29 -5.67
N ASN A 85 6.14 20.73 -6.42
CA ASN A 85 4.80 20.42 -5.95
C ASN A 85 4.49 18.92 -6.02
N ASN A 86 3.65 18.45 -5.09
CA ASN A 86 3.19 17.07 -5.04
C ASN A 86 1.85 16.94 -5.79
N SER A 87 1.90 16.42 -7.02
CA SER A 87 0.71 16.20 -7.86
C SER A 87 -0.32 15.25 -7.24
N ALA A 88 0.08 14.37 -6.31
CA ALA A 88 -0.82 13.43 -5.65
C ALA A 88 -1.54 14.04 -4.44
N ALA A 89 -1.10 15.19 -3.92
CA ALA A 89 -1.62 15.76 -2.67
C ALA A 89 -3.11 16.13 -2.74
N ALA A 90 -3.61 16.51 -3.92
CA ALA A 90 -5.01 16.89 -4.11
C ALA A 90 -5.96 15.68 -4.28
N VAL A 91 -5.43 14.46 -4.37
CA VAL A 91 -6.24 13.27 -4.68
C VAL A 91 -6.76 12.65 -3.39
N ARG A 92 -8.09 12.63 -3.25
CA ARG A 92 -8.77 11.96 -2.13
C ARG A 92 -8.58 10.45 -2.19
N LYS A 93 -8.45 9.81 -1.03
CA LYS A 93 -8.43 8.35 -0.90
C LYS A 93 -9.85 7.78 -0.91
N ASN A 94 -9.99 6.52 -1.30
CA ASN A 94 -11.24 5.78 -1.17
C ASN A 94 -11.62 5.63 0.30
N LYS A 95 -12.91 5.63 0.63
CA LYS A 95 -13.37 5.30 1.98
C LYS A 95 -13.06 3.82 2.25
N GLU A 96 -12.33 3.56 3.33
CA GLU A 96 -12.03 2.19 3.76
C GLU A 96 -13.16 1.70 4.64
N ALA A 97 -13.85 0.64 4.21
CA ALA A 97 -14.74 -0.11 5.08
C ALA A 97 -13.89 -1.23 5.71
N THR A 98 -13.49 -1.05 6.96
CA THR A 98 -12.96 -2.15 7.75
C THR A 98 -14.11 -3.09 8.08
N GLN A 99 -14.18 -4.23 7.41
CA GLN A 99 -15.07 -5.30 7.82
C GLN A 99 -14.43 -5.95 9.06
N ASN A 100 -14.79 -5.43 10.23
CA ASN A 100 -14.37 -6.03 11.49
C ASN A 100 -15.17 -7.31 11.67
N PHE A 101 -14.51 -8.46 11.52
CA PHE A 101 -15.08 -9.75 11.88
C PHE A 101 -14.69 -10.03 13.32
N TYR A 102 -15.69 -10.12 14.20
CA TYR A 102 -15.50 -10.58 15.56
C TYR A 102 -15.90 -12.05 15.60
N ALA A 103 -14.96 -12.92 15.96
CA ALA A 103 -15.28 -14.31 16.26
C ALA A 103 -16.00 -14.32 17.62
N THR A 104 -17.31 -14.61 17.60
CA THR A 104 -18.07 -14.84 18.83
C THR A 104 -17.74 -16.21 19.40
N GLU A 105 -18.10 -16.43 20.66
CA GLU A 105 -17.95 -17.73 21.32
C GLU A 105 -18.68 -18.85 20.56
N GLU A 106 -19.82 -18.54 19.94
CA GLU A 106 -20.56 -19.50 19.11
C GLU A 106 -19.76 -19.91 17.87
N ILE A 107 -19.12 -18.95 17.20
CA ILE A 107 -18.27 -19.21 16.03
C ILE A 107 -17.03 -20.00 16.45
N SER A 108 -16.39 -19.61 17.57
CA SER A 108 -15.23 -20.32 18.11
C SER A 108 -15.57 -21.78 18.43
N SER A 109 -16.69 -22.02 19.12
CA SER A 109 -17.18 -23.36 19.46
C SER A 109 -17.52 -24.19 18.22
N ALA A 110 -18.17 -23.58 17.23
CA ALA A 110 -18.50 -24.25 15.98
C ALA A 110 -17.24 -24.71 15.24
N VAL A 111 -16.21 -23.86 15.17
CA VAL A 111 -14.91 -24.22 14.56
C VAL A 111 -14.22 -25.30 15.38
N TYR A 112 -14.20 -25.19 16.71
CA TYR A 112 -13.57 -26.17 17.60
C TYR A 112 -14.15 -27.58 17.42
N SER A 113 -15.47 -27.67 17.19
CA SER A 113 -16.16 -28.96 17.02
C SER A 113 -15.73 -29.73 15.76
N ILE A 114 -15.30 -29.03 14.70
CA ILE A 114 -14.87 -29.62 13.43
C ILE A 114 -13.34 -29.58 13.23
N ALA A 115 -12.62 -28.89 14.11
CA ALA A 115 -11.19 -28.72 14.03
C ALA A 115 -10.44 -30.04 14.30
N ALA A 116 -9.31 -30.24 13.61
CA ALA A 116 -8.34 -31.26 13.96
C ALA A 116 -7.68 -30.96 15.33
N SER A 117 -7.07 -31.95 15.96
CA SER A 117 -6.45 -31.82 17.30
C SER A 117 -5.45 -30.67 17.37
N GLU A 118 -4.60 -30.52 16.35
CA GLU A 118 -3.56 -29.49 16.30
C GLU A 118 -4.13 -28.08 16.27
N LEU A 119 -5.29 -27.91 15.60
CA LEU A 119 -5.98 -26.63 15.54
C LEU A 119 -6.70 -26.33 16.85
N ARG A 120 -7.28 -27.33 17.53
CA ARG A 120 -7.88 -27.16 18.86
C ARG A 120 -6.84 -26.74 19.90
N ASP A 121 -5.68 -27.40 19.91
CA ASP A 121 -4.58 -27.04 20.81
C ASP A 121 -4.10 -25.60 20.57
N ALA A 122 -4.00 -25.19 19.30
CA ALA A 122 -3.66 -23.82 18.95
C ALA A 122 -4.74 -22.81 19.36
N MET A 123 -6.02 -23.17 19.24
CA MET A 123 -7.15 -22.34 19.69
C MET A 123 -7.18 -22.20 21.22
N ASP A 124 -6.95 -23.29 21.94
CA ASP A 124 -6.88 -23.30 23.41
C ASP A 124 -5.70 -22.45 23.90
N LEU A 125 -4.53 -22.60 23.27
CA LEU A 125 -3.36 -21.78 23.58
C LEU A 125 -3.65 -20.29 23.32
N ALA A 126 -4.21 -19.95 22.16
CA ALA A 126 -4.55 -18.57 21.82
C ALA A 126 -5.55 -17.95 22.82
N TYR A 127 -6.56 -18.71 23.24
CA TYR A 127 -7.54 -18.27 24.23
C TYR A 127 -6.90 -17.99 25.60
N LEU A 128 -5.94 -18.81 26.01
CA LEU A 128 -5.24 -18.67 27.29
C LEU A 128 -4.17 -17.58 27.29
N THR A 129 -3.57 -17.27 26.13
CA THR A 129 -2.44 -16.32 26.04
C THR A 129 -2.81 -14.91 25.61
N GLY A 130 -3.96 -14.71 24.95
CA GLY A 130 -4.43 -13.41 24.46
C GLY A 130 -3.76 -12.95 23.17
#